data_AF-A0A914V8T1-F1
#
_entry.id   AF-A0A914V8T1-F1
#
_cell.length_a   1.000
_cell.length_b   1.000
_cell.length_c   1.000
_cell.angle_alpha   90.00
_cell.angle_beta   90.00
_cell.angle_gamma   90.00
#
_symmetry.space_group_name_H-M   'P 1'
#
loop_
_entity.id
_entity.type
_entity.pdbx_description
1 polymer ?
#
loop_
_entity_poly.entity_id
_entity_poly.type
_entity_poly.pdbx_seq_one_letter_code
_entity_poly.pdbx_strand_id
1 'polypeptide(L)'
;MAEETVKFVPFASFVDPAFWADLTDRKLRHWGLDDSAKLCVLAVCVQIALSVALGFDSFVIVRHGVGSQDDIAPIQSGNLVPGDQLGCYFCSDVTAPGNSTRDRTLDQQCTVTRPGVSQMAAGLAVELLAAVVQHPLGGLAPAALTTVEGEGMDGEGATGGGGCLGSTPHQIRGYVSRFSQMTPCVRRFQKCVACGTAVRRELAQRGWGFLRDAFDSPDTLETVSGLGELQVSANDIDLWEYSDNESVKSMDTVAEPS
;
A
#
# COMPACT_ATOMS: atom_id res chain seq x y z
N MET A 1 18.35 5.25 -31.53
CA MET A 1 17.39 4.90 -30.47
C MET A 1 17.34 3.39 -30.43
N ALA A 2 17.75 2.77 -29.31
CA ALA A 2 17.67 1.32 -29.19
C ALA A 2 16.19 0.94 -29.11
N GLU A 3 15.73 0.07 -30.01
CA GLU A 3 14.37 -0.45 -30.03
C GLU A 3 14.13 -1.23 -28.73
N GLU A 4 13.26 -0.72 -27.85
CA GLU A 4 13.00 -1.30 -26.54
C GLU A 4 12.24 -2.61 -26.72
N THR A 5 13.00 -3.69 -26.89
CA THR A 5 12.46 -5.00 -27.27
C THR A 5 11.76 -5.63 -26.08
N VAL A 6 10.52 -6.09 -26.28
CA VAL A 6 9.77 -6.83 -25.25
C VAL A 6 10.58 -8.05 -24.83
N LYS A 7 10.85 -8.17 -23.53
CA LYS A 7 11.64 -9.26 -22.94
C LYS A 7 10.71 -10.40 -22.57
N PHE A 8 11.05 -11.62 -22.95
CA PHE A 8 10.40 -12.78 -22.36
C PHE A 8 10.83 -12.87 -20.88
N VAL A 9 9.91 -12.67 -19.95
CA VAL A 9 10.17 -12.87 -18.53
C VAL A 9 9.51 -14.18 -18.09
N PRO A 10 10.30 -15.23 -17.81
CA PRO A 10 9.76 -16.50 -17.33
C PRO A 10 9.22 -16.30 -15.92
N PHE A 11 7.93 -16.00 -15.80
CA PHE A 11 7.25 -16.01 -14.52
C PHE A 11 6.93 -17.45 -14.11
N ALA A 12 7.39 -17.85 -12.94
CA ALA A 12 6.80 -18.97 -12.22
C ALA A 12 5.74 -18.40 -11.27
N SER A 13 4.46 -18.46 -11.65
CA SER A 13 3.37 -18.26 -10.71
C SER A 13 3.26 -19.52 -9.87
N PHE A 14 3.82 -19.49 -8.67
CA PHE A 14 3.72 -20.61 -7.76
C PHE A 14 2.47 -20.43 -6.88
N VAL A 15 1.38 -21.09 -7.25
CA VAL A 15 0.66 -21.84 -6.23
C VAL A 15 1.51 -23.09 -6.10
N ASP A 16 1.99 -23.44 -4.91
CA ASP A 16 2.59 -24.75 -4.72
C ASP A 16 1.52 -25.74 -4.27
N PRO A 17 0.78 -26.38 -5.19
CA PRO A 17 -0.11 -27.45 -4.79
C PRO A 17 0.69 -28.62 -4.17
N ALA A 18 2.00 -28.70 -4.45
CA ALA A 18 2.89 -29.69 -3.87
C ALA A 18 3.58 -29.22 -2.57
N PHE A 19 3.44 -27.98 -2.11
CA PHE A 19 4.15 -27.50 -0.91
C PHE A 19 3.74 -28.33 0.27
N TRP A 20 2.43 -28.55 0.42
CA TRP A 20 1.91 -29.39 1.46
C TRP A 20 2.30 -30.85 1.26
N ALA A 21 2.44 -31.33 0.03
CA ALA A 21 2.89 -32.69 -0.24
C ALA A 21 4.39 -32.88 0.11
N ASP A 22 5.27 -31.99 -0.35
CA ASP A 22 6.71 -31.99 -0.09
C ASP A 22 7.03 -31.67 1.37
N LEU A 23 6.30 -30.73 1.99
CA LEU A 23 6.39 -30.44 3.42
C LEU A 23 5.94 -31.65 4.24
N THR A 24 4.87 -32.33 3.81
CA THR A 24 4.38 -33.54 4.48
C THR A 24 5.36 -34.70 4.30
N ASP A 25 5.93 -34.90 3.11
CA ASP A 25 6.95 -35.92 2.87
C ASP A 25 8.22 -35.65 3.67
N ARG A 26 8.69 -34.40 3.72
CA ARG A 26 9.81 -33.99 4.58
C ARG A 26 9.52 -34.17 6.06
N LYS A 27 8.33 -33.79 6.54
CA LYS A 27 7.89 -34.05 7.93
C LYS A 27 7.84 -35.54 8.24
N LEU A 28 7.30 -36.37 7.36
CA LEU A 28 7.12 -37.80 7.62
C LEU A 28 8.40 -38.62 7.45
N ARG A 29 9.24 -38.29 6.48
CA ARG A 29 10.39 -39.13 6.07
C ARG A 29 11.74 -38.60 6.52
N HIS A 30 11.87 -37.30 6.75
CA HIS A 30 13.17 -36.67 7.02
C HIS A 30 13.25 -35.97 8.38
N TRP A 31 12.20 -35.28 8.82
CA TRP A 31 12.21 -34.53 10.08
C TRP A 31 11.56 -35.31 11.23
N GLY A 32 10.56 -36.15 10.95
CA GLY A 32 9.82 -36.88 11.99
C GLY A 32 9.09 -35.94 12.95
N LEU A 33 9.13 -36.25 14.25
CA LEU A 33 8.58 -35.45 15.35
C LEU A 33 9.53 -34.34 15.84
N ASP A 34 10.47 -33.93 15.01
CA ASP A 34 11.41 -32.88 15.36
C ASP A 34 10.74 -31.50 15.26
N ASP A 35 10.47 -30.90 16.40
CA ASP A 35 9.84 -29.57 16.56
C ASP A 35 10.83 -28.40 16.37
N SER A 36 12.10 -28.67 16.05
CA SER A 36 13.08 -27.60 15.81
C SER A 36 12.79 -26.84 14.51
N ALA A 37 12.88 -25.50 14.56
CA ALA A 37 12.59 -24.62 13.42
C ALA A 37 13.47 -24.97 12.21
N LYS A 38 12.84 -25.34 11.08
CA LYS A 38 13.52 -25.62 9.82
C LYS A 38 13.39 -24.43 8.87
N LEU A 39 14.52 -23.97 8.34
CA LEU A 39 14.56 -22.91 7.35
C LEU A 39 14.19 -23.47 5.97
N CYS A 40 12.97 -23.20 5.50
CA CYS A 40 12.59 -23.40 4.10
C CYS A 40 12.98 -22.15 3.30
N VAL A 41 14.10 -22.23 2.58
CA VAL A 41 14.55 -21.14 1.70
C VAL A 41 13.69 -21.14 0.44
N LEU A 42 12.61 -20.35 0.45
CA LEU A 42 12.04 -19.85 -0.80
C LEU A 42 12.99 -18.78 -1.34
N ALA A 43 13.39 -18.92 -2.59
CA ALA A 43 14.27 -17.97 -3.27
C ALA A 43 13.78 -16.54 -3.04
N VAL A 44 14.64 -15.69 -2.48
CA VAL A 44 14.37 -14.25 -2.32
C VAL A 44 14.56 -13.60 -3.69
N CYS A 45 13.58 -13.80 -4.57
CA CYS A 45 13.32 -12.82 -5.63
C CYS A 45 12.89 -11.53 -4.94
N VAL A 46 13.29 -10.37 -5.47
CA VAL A 46 12.65 -9.10 -5.10
C VAL A 46 11.15 -9.27 -5.38
N GLN A 47 10.36 -9.49 -4.33
CA GLN A 47 8.94 -9.81 -4.47
C GLN A 47 8.20 -8.53 -4.84
N ILE A 48 7.89 -8.39 -6.12
CA ILE A 48 6.92 -7.39 -6.58
C ILE A 48 5.56 -7.80 -5.99
N ALA A 49 5.02 -6.97 -5.10
CA ALA A 49 3.69 -7.17 -4.54
C ALA A 49 2.70 -6.19 -5.18
N LEU A 50 1.53 -6.71 -5.55
CA LEU A 50 0.37 -5.93 -5.96
C LEU A 50 -0.78 -6.24 -4.99
N SER A 51 -1.39 -5.22 -4.41
CA SER A 51 -2.66 -5.37 -3.69
C SER A 51 -3.79 -4.96 -4.62
N VAL A 52 -4.83 -5.79 -4.71
CA VAL A 52 -6.07 -5.49 -5.42
C VAL A 52 -7.20 -5.57 -4.42
N ALA A 53 -7.95 -4.48 -4.26
CA ALA A 53 -9.13 -4.44 -3.40
C ALA A 53 -10.34 -3.95 -4.19
N LEU A 54 -11.50 -4.54 -3.90
CA LEU A 54 -12.76 -4.29 -4.59
C LEU A 54 -13.77 -3.66 -3.61
N GLY A 55 -14.40 -2.58 -4.05
CA GLY A 55 -15.60 -2.02 -3.46
C GLY A 55 -16.85 -2.41 -4.26
N PHE A 56 -17.99 -1.81 -3.94
CA PHE A 56 -19.25 -2.09 -4.65
C PHE A 56 -19.17 -1.75 -6.15
N ASP A 57 -18.71 -0.54 -6.47
CA ASP A 57 -18.60 -0.01 -7.84
C ASP A 57 -17.21 0.58 -8.12
N SER A 58 -16.21 0.25 -7.31
CA SER A 58 -14.85 0.78 -7.41
C SER A 58 -13.82 -0.30 -7.13
N PHE A 59 -12.59 -0.07 -7.56
CA PHE A 59 -11.44 -0.92 -7.24
C PHE A 59 -10.19 -0.08 -7.04
N VAL A 60 -9.26 -0.62 -6.27
CA VAL A 60 -7.92 -0.06 -6.11
C VAL A 60 -6.88 -1.15 -6.35
N ILE A 61 -5.88 -0.82 -7.15
CA ILE A 61 -4.68 -1.63 -7.37
C ILE A 61 -3.52 -0.81 -6.84
N VAL A 62 -2.67 -1.40 -6.01
CA VAL A 62 -1.49 -0.74 -5.43
C VAL A 62 -0.26 -1.58 -5.71
N ARG A 63 0.72 -0.98 -6.38
CA ARG A 63 2.07 -1.52 -6.49
C ARG A 63 2.90 -1.12 -5.28
N HIS A 64 3.38 -2.10 -4.54
CA HIS A 64 4.15 -1.84 -3.33
C HIS A 64 5.59 -1.49 -3.69
N GLY A 65 6.20 -0.62 -2.88
CA GLY A 65 7.61 -0.29 -3.06
C GLY A 65 8.52 -1.48 -2.76
N VAL A 66 9.57 -1.63 -3.56
CA VAL A 66 10.54 -2.72 -3.41
C VAL A 66 11.87 -2.20 -2.90
N GLY A 67 12.35 -2.73 -1.78
CA GLY A 67 13.66 -2.33 -1.26
C GLY A 67 13.70 -2.29 0.25
N SER A 68 14.90 -2.50 0.79
CA SER A 68 15.12 -2.51 2.23
C SER A 68 15.69 -1.21 2.77
N GLN A 69 15.97 -0.22 1.92
CA GLN A 69 16.54 1.05 2.38
C GLN A 69 15.49 1.80 3.18
N ASP A 70 15.86 2.18 4.40
CA ASP A 70 15.01 2.94 5.33
C ASP A 70 15.07 4.45 5.06
N ASP A 71 16.13 4.91 4.39
CA ASP A 71 16.33 6.32 4.06
C ASP A 71 15.37 6.77 2.95
N ILE A 72 14.40 7.60 3.33
CA ILE A 72 13.55 8.31 2.36
C ILE A 72 14.39 9.46 1.83
N ALA A 73 15.01 9.27 0.65
CA ALA A 73 15.74 10.36 0.01
C ALA A 73 14.78 11.55 -0.23
N PRO A 74 15.23 12.81 -0.05
CA PRO A 74 14.43 13.97 -0.44
C PRO A 74 14.09 13.89 -1.93
N ILE A 75 12.94 14.45 -2.32
CA ILE A 75 12.47 14.45 -3.71
C ILE A 75 13.55 15.12 -4.56
N GLN A 76 14.24 14.35 -5.39
CA GLN A 76 15.07 14.91 -6.44
C GLN A 76 14.13 15.64 -7.41
N SER A 77 14.54 16.83 -7.87
CA SER A 77 13.76 17.78 -8.67
C SER A 77 13.11 17.16 -9.91
N GLY A 78 11.97 16.50 -9.74
CA GLY A 78 11.19 15.83 -10.75
C GLY A 78 9.92 15.23 -10.13
N ASN A 79 8.82 15.22 -10.88
CA ASN A 79 7.51 14.72 -10.45
C ASN A 79 7.46 13.17 -10.38
N LEU A 80 8.58 12.50 -10.05
CA LEU A 80 8.72 11.04 -10.04
C LEU A 80 9.10 10.56 -8.64
N VAL A 81 8.39 9.54 -8.15
CA VAL A 81 8.71 8.82 -6.91
C VAL A 81 9.46 7.54 -7.27
N PRO A 82 10.67 7.32 -6.73
CA PRO A 82 11.42 6.08 -6.91
C PRO A 82 10.65 4.82 -6.45
N GLY A 83 10.86 3.69 -7.13
CA GLY A 83 10.15 2.43 -6.85
C GLY A 83 10.37 1.86 -5.45
N ASP A 84 11.50 2.17 -4.80
CA ASP A 84 11.82 1.77 -3.41
C ASP A 84 11.11 2.62 -2.34
N GLN A 85 10.57 3.77 -2.75
CA GLN A 85 9.92 4.73 -1.87
C GLN A 85 8.40 4.80 -2.08
N LEU A 86 7.85 3.90 -2.89
CA LEU A 86 6.40 3.76 -3.07
C LEU A 86 5.74 3.23 -1.79
N GLY A 87 4.59 3.79 -1.45
CA GLY A 87 3.80 3.34 -0.31
C GLY A 87 3.19 1.96 -0.52
N CYS A 88 2.98 1.23 0.57
CA CYS A 88 2.15 0.03 0.56
C CYS A 88 0.65 0.40 0.63
N TYR A 89 -0.22 -0.60 0.55
CA TYR A 89 -1.66 -0.44 0.71
C TYR A 89 -2.05 0.32 2.00
N PHE A 90 -1.36 0.05 3.11
CA PHE A 90 -1.60 0.68 4.42
C PHE A 90 -0.89 2.03 4.62
N CYS A 91 -0.14 2.55 3.63
CA CYS A 91 0.49 3.87 3.76
C CYS A 91 -0.49 5.03 3.63
N SER A 92 -1.64 4.78 3.01
CA SER A 92 -2.70 5.78 2.83
C SER A 92 -3.79 5.68 3.90
N ASP A 93 -3.69 4.71 4.81
CA ASP A 93 -4.63 4.53 5.91
C ASP A 93 -4.00 5.04 7.20
N VAL A 94 -4.74 5.86 7.94
CA VAL A 94 -4.33 6.43 9.24
C VAL A 94 -4.82 5.59 10.43
N THR A 95 -5.37 4.41 10.17
CA THR A 95 -5.86 3.47 11.19
C THR A 95 -5.17 2.12 11.06
N ALA A 96 -4.84 1.47 12.18
CA ALA A 96 -4.35 0.09 12.11
C ALA A 96 -5.47 -0.85 11.67
N PRO A 97 -5.14 -1.95 10.96
CA PRO A 97 -6.13 -2.95 10.58
C PRO A 97 -6.70 -3.63 11.83
N GLY A 98 -7.87 -3.18 12.26
CA GLY A 98 -8.68 -3.85 13.28
C GLY A 98 -9.38 -5.09 12.73
N ASN A 99 -9.94 -5.92 13.62
CA ASN A 99 -10.73 -7.08 13.22
C ASN A 99 -12.06 -6.63 12.57
N SER A 100 -12.05 -6.51 11.25
CA SER A 100 -13.22 -6.08 10.45
C SER A 100 -14.36 -7.10 10.43
N THR A 101 -14.17 -8.31 10.96
CA THR A 101 -15.13 -9.41 10.92
C THR A 101 -15.98 -9.48 12.20
N ARG A 102 -15.47 -8.96 13.33
CA ARG A 102 -16.13 -9.12 14.64
C ARG A 102 -17.36 -8.22 14.84
N ASP A 103 -17.36 -7.04 14.22
CA ASP A 103 -18.44 -6.04 14.37
C ASP A 103 -19.24 -5.78 13.07
N ARG A 104 -19.15 -6.70 12.10
CA ARG A 104 -19.91 -6.65 10.84
C ARG A 104 -20.90 -7.80 10.75
N THR A 105 -22.16 -7.51 10.41
CA THR A 105 -23.12 -8.56 10.05
C THR A 105 -22.64 -9.31 8.80
N LEU A 106 -23.08 -10.56 8.59
CA LEU A 106 -22.60 -11.43 7.50
C LEU A 106 -22.63 -10.74 6.11
N ASP A 107 -23.63 -9.88 5.88
CA ASP A 107 -23.80 -9.08 4.65
C ASP A 107 -22.82 -7.90 4.50
N GLN A 108 -22.17 -7.46 5.59
CA GLN A 108 -21.11 -6.44 5.59
C GLN A 108 -19.69 -7.04 5.48
N GLN A 109 -19.57 -8.35 5.59
CA GLN A 109 -18.32 -9.11 5.40
C GLN A 109 -18.15 -9.51 3.92
N CYS A 110 -19.25 -9.71 3.20
CA CYS A 110 -19.25 -9.93 1.76
C CYS A 110 -19.48 -8.59 1.04
N THR A 111 -18.44 -8.00 0.46
CA THR A 111 -18.63 -6.84 -0.43
C THR A 111 -19.44 -7.29 -1.65
N VAL A 112 -20.74 -6.95 -1.68
CA VAL A 112 -21.52 -7.01 -2.92
C VAL A 112 -20.78 -6.13 -3.92
N THR A 113 -20.34 -6.73 -5.02
CA THR A 113 -19.50 -6.08 -6.01
C THR A 113 -20.20 -6.17 -7.36
N ARG A 114 -20.29 -5.06 -8.10
CA ARG A 114 -20.80 -5.09 -9.48
C ARG A 114 -19.94 -6.07 -10.31
N PRO A 115 -20.53 -7.03 -11.05
CA PRO A 115 -19.78 -8.14 -11.67
C PRO A 115 -18.62 -7.74 -12.58
N GLY A 116 -18.66 -6.56 -13.19
CA GLY A 116 -17.58 -6.08 -14.06
C GLY A 116 -16.34 -5.56 -13.31
N VAL A 117 -16.47 -5.18 -12.03
CA VAL A 117 -15.39 -4.57 -11.24
C VAL A 117 -14.22 -5.54 -11.07
N SER A 118 -14.49 -6.81 -10.77
CA SER A 118 -13.45 -7.83 -10.58
C SER A 118 -12.65 -8.08 -11.87
N GLN A 119 -13.32 -8.11 -13.02
CA GLN A 119 -12.67 -8.32 -14.32
C GLN A 119 -11.78 -7.14 -14.71
N MET A 120 -12.28 -5.91 -14.54
CA MET A 120 -11.49 -4.71 -14.80
C MET A 120 -10.27 -4.63 -13.89
N ALA A 121 -10.45 -4.86 -12.58
CA ALA A 121 -9.36 -4.84 -11.61
C ALA A 121 -8.31 -5.92 -11.91
N ALA A 122 -8.73 -7.15 -12.23
CA ALA A 122 -7.82 -8.24 -12.57
C ALA A 122 -7.03 -7.95 -13.85
N GLY A 123 -7.69 -7.49 -14.91
CA GLY A 123 -7.03 -7.13 -16.17
C GLY A 123 -5.98 -6.04 -15.98
N LEU A 124 -6.35 -4.94 -15.31
CA LEU A 124 -5.42 -3.84 -15.04
C LEU A 124 -4.27 -4.23 -14.12
N ALA A 125 -4.49 -5.13 -13.15
CA ALA A 125 -3.43 -5.59 -12.26
C ALA A 125 -2.38 -6.43 -13.02
N VAL A 126 -2.82 -7.30 -13.93
CA VAL A 126 -1.92 -8.10 -14.77
C VAL A 126 -1.16 -7.22 -15.76
N GLU A 127 -1.82 -6.24 -16.38
CA GLU A 127 -1.15 -5.28 -17.28
C GLU A 127 -0.13 -4.42 -16.53
N LEU A 128 -0.46 -3.96 -15.31
CA LEU A 128 0.50 -3.25 -14.47
C LEU A 128 1.71 -4.13 -14.14
N LEU A 129 1.50 -5.40 -13.80
CA LEU A 129 2.59 -6.33 -13.54
C LEU A 129 3.48 -6.52 -14.78
N ALA A 130 2.87 -6.71 -15.95
CA ALA A 130 3.59 -6.85 -17.21
C ALA A 130 4.44 -5.60 -17.48
N ALA A 131 3.86 -4.40 -17.37
CA ALA A 131 4.56 -3.14 -17.58
C ALA A 131 5.77 -2.97 -16.63
N VAL A 132 5.58 -3.26 -15.34
CA VAL A 132 6.64 -3.17 -14.33
C VAL A 132 7.80 -4.10 -14.64
N VAL A 133 7.50 -5.31 -15.10
CA VAL A 133 8.53 -6.33 -15.32
C VAL A 133 9.26 -6.14 -16.65
N GLN A 134 8.60 -5.55 -17.64
CA GLN A 134 9.26 -5.13 -18.88
C GLN A 134 10.15 -3.90 -18.69
N HIS A 135 9.82 -3.03 -17.73
CA HIS A 135 10.59 -1.83 -17.45
C HIS A 135 12.05 -2.18 -17.11
N PRO A 136 13.07 -1.46 -17.62
CA PRO A 136 14.49 -1.75 -17.38
C PRO A 136 14.88 -1.85 -15.91
N LEU A 137 14.19 -1.08 -15.05
CA LEU A 137 14.38 -1.08 -13.59
C LEU A 137 13.50 -2.10 -12.83
N GLY A 138 12.62 -2.84 -13.51
CA GLY A 138 11.76 -3.83 -12.88
C GLY A 138 10.90 -3.23 -11.75
N GLY A 139 10.90 -3.88 -10.59
CA GLY A 139 10.21 -3.40 -9.39
C GLY A 139 10.63 -2.00 -8.91
N LEU A 140 11.86 -1.55 -9.24
CA LEU A 140 12.36 -0.22 -8.90
C LEU A 140 11.91 0.88 -9.87
N ALA A 141 11.09 0.54 -10.88
CA ALA A 141 10.55 1.52 -11.83
C ALA A 141 9.84 2.67 -11.07
N PRO A 142 10.10 3.94 -11.44
CA PRO A 142 9.49 5.09 -10.78
C PRO A 142 7.99 5.20 -11.10
N ALA A 143 7.26 5.96 -10.29
CA ALA A 143 5.87 6.34 -10.55
C ALA A 143 5.72 7.86 -10.55
N ALA A 144 4.90 8.41 -11.45
CA ALA A 144 4.67 9.84 -11.53
C ALA A 144 3.69 10.33 -10.45
N LEU A 145 3.96 11.50 -9.88
CA LEU A 145 3.00 12.26 -9.07
C LEU A 145 1.98 12.90 -10.01
N THR A 146 0.70 12.56 -9.85
CA THR A 146 -0.41 13.03 -10.71
C THR A 146 -0.83 14.46 -10.42
N THR A 147 0.10 15.40 -10.32
CA THR A 147 -0.19 16.81 -10.00
C THR A 147 -0.34 17.71 -11.22
N VAL A 148 -0.56 17.17 -12.42
CA VAL A 148 -0.87 18.02 -13.58
C VAL A 148 -2.05 17.45 -14.36
N GLU A 149 -3.24 17.87 -13.96
CA GLU A 149 -4.36 18.00 -14.88
C GLU A 149 -4.00 19.14 -15.83
N GLY A 150 -3.51 18.82 -17.02
CA GLY A 150 -3.18 19.84 -18.01
C GLY A 150 -2.17 19.36 -19.04
N GLU A 151 -2.65 19.35 -20.29
CA GLU A 151 -1.89 19.23 -21.54
C GLU A 151 -1.64 17.79 -22.02
N GLY A 152 -2.15 17.55 -23.23
CA GLY A 152 -2.35 16.23 -23.82
C GLY A 152 -1.11 15.34 -23.80
N MET A 153 -1.29 14.15 -23.23
CA MET A 153 -0.31 13.06 -23.30
C MET A 153 -0.41 12.33 -24.65
N ASP A 154 -0.61 13.08 -25.73
CA ASP A 154 -0.60 12.61 -27.12
C ASP A 154 0.82 12.84 -27.65
N GLY A 155 1.80 12.18 -27.04
CA GLY A 155 3.20 12.36 -27.38
C GLY A 155 4.02 11.18 -26.91
N GLU A 156 4.38 10.32 -27.87
CA GLU A 156 5.28 9.15 -27.75
C GLU A 156 6.72 9.52 -27.32
N GLY A 157 6.94 10.56 -26.51
CA GLY A 157 8.28 11.11 -26.30
C GLY A 157 8.55 11.91 -25.02
N ALA A 158 7.65 12.01 -24.04
CA ALA A 158 7.93 12.83 -22.85
C ALA A 158 7.30 12.34 -21.55
N THR A 159 7.84 11.25 -20.97
CA THR A 159 8.24 11.19 -19.56
C THR A 159 9.23 10.01 -19.43
N GLY A 160 10.48 10.28 -19.07
CA GLY A 160 11.58 9.30 -19.04
C GLY A 160 11.48 8.22 -17.96
N GLY A 161 10.29 7.64 -17.74
CA GLY A 161 10.03 6.58 -16.78
C GLY A 161 8.97 5.56 -17.22
N GLY A 162 8.53 5.59 -18.47
CA GLY A 162 7.70 4.54 -19.07
C GLY A 162 8.56 3.48 -19.76
N GLY A 163 8.20 2.20 -19.63
CA GLY A 163 8.85 1.11 -20.37
C GLY A 163 8.10 0.81 -21.68
N CYS A 164 8.50 -0.26 -22.37
CA CYS A 164 7.94 -0.62 -23.68
C CYS A 164 6.42 -0.94 -23.68
N LEU A 165 5.82 -1.19 -22.51
CA LEU A 165 4.37 -1.39 -22.34
C LEU A 165 3.66 -0.15 -21.76
N GLY A 166 4.34 1.01 -21.72
CA GLY A 166 3.80 2.26 -21.20
C GLY A 166 4.21 2.55 -19.74
N SER A 167 3.33 3.25 -19.03
CA SER A 167 3.62 3.76 -17.68
C SER A 167 3.55 2.68 -16.58
N THR A 168 4.28 2.89 -15.48
CA THR A 168 4.27 2.02 -14.29
C THR A 168 3.72 2.76 -13.07
N PRO A 169 2.41 3.07 -13.03
CA PRO A 169 1.81 3.84 -11.94
C PRO A 169 1.95 3.17 -10.57
N HIS A 170 1.85 3.97 -9.52
CA HIS A 170 1.86 3.47 -8.13
C HIS A 170 0.52 2.85 -7.77
N GLN A 171 -0.56 3.59 -7.96
CA GLN A 171 -1.93 3.10 -7.75
C GLN A 171 -2.73 3.23 -9.02
N ILE A 172 -3.77 2.40 -9.14
CA ILE A 172 -4.85 2.56 -10.11
C ILE A 172 -6.15 2.50 -9.33
N ARG A 173 -6.94 3.57 -9.38
CA ARG A 173 -8.27 3.64 -8.78
C ARG A 173 -9.30 3.79 -9.88
N GLY A 174 -10.23 2.86 -9.97
CA GLY A 174 -11.32 2.90 -10.94
C GLY A 174 -12.67 3.06 -10.27
N TYR A 175 -13.54 3.87 -10.88
CA TYR A 175 -14.91 4.13 -10.44
C TYR A 175 -15.88 3.83 -11.57
N VAL A 176 -16.64 2.74 -11.45
CA VAL A 176 -17.54 2.24 -12.51
C VAL A 176 -18.84 3.04 -12.58
N SER A 177 -19.22 3.75 -11.52
CA SER A 177 -20.35 4.69 -11.57
C SER A 177 -20.05 5.92 -12.43
N ARG A 178 -18.78 6.33 -12.50
CA ARG A 178 -18.32 7.52 -13.25
C ARG A 178 -17.55 7.18 -14.53
N PHE A 179 -17.28 5.89 -14.76
CA PHE A 179 -16.42 5.40 -15.84
C PHE A 179 -15.09 6.14 -15.89
N SER A 180 -14.49 6.39 -14.72
CA SER A 180 -13.24 7.13 -14.58
C SER A 180 -12.16 6.32 -13.87
N GLN A 181 -10.90 6.61 -14.23
CA GLN A 181 -9.71 6.02 -13.63
C GLN A 181 -8.70 7.11 -13.28
N MET A 182 -8.02 6.95 -12.14
CA MET A 182 -6.94 7.84 -11.70
C MET A 182 -5.76 7.03 -11.18
N THR A 183 -4.55 7.60 -11.26
CA THR A 183 -3.31 6.90 -10.90
C THR A 183 -2.50 7.60 -9.80
N PRO A 184 -3.08 7.84 -8.60
CA PRO A 184 -2.39 8.59 -7.56
C PRO A 184 -1.11 7.88 -7.11
N CYS A 185 -0.14 8.67 -6.67
CA CYS A 185 1.11 8.19 -6.14
C CYS A 185 1.30 8.65 -4.69
N VAL A 186 1.57 7.71 -3.80
CA VAL A 186 1.78 7.94 -2.38
C VAL A 186 3.15 7.41 -2.00
N ARG A 187 3.93 8.23 -1.28
CA ARG A 187 5.24 7.83 -0.77
C ARG A 187 5.08 6.96 0.47
N ARG A 188 6.08 6.11 0.72
CA ARG A 188 6.15 5.30 1.92
C ARG A 188 6.08 6.18 3.16
N PHE A 189 5.10 5.89 4.01
CA PHE A 189 4.93 6.57 5.29
C PHE A 189 5.80 5.92 6.36
N GLN A 190 6.61 6.72 7.07
CA GLN A 190 7.56 6.20 8.07
C GLN A 190 6.88 5.47 9.23
N LYS A 191 5.74 5.99 9.70
CA LYS A 191 4.92 5.43 10.78
C LYS A 191 3.84 4.47 10.26
N CYS A 192 4.03 3.87 9.08
CA CYS A 192 3.09 2.89 8.55
C CYS A 192 3.10 1.60 9.37
N VAL A 193 1.92 1.08 9.70
CA VAL A 193 1.71 -0.18 10.46
C VAL A 193 2.19 -1.44 9.74
N ALA A 194 2.53 -1.37 8.45
CA ALA A 194 3.00 -2.51 7.67
C ALA A 194 4.44 -2.34 7.18
N CYS A 195 4.72 -1.31 6.37
CA CYS A 195 6.03 -1.10 5.77
C CYS A 195 6.89 -0.04 6.47
N GLY A 196 6.44 0.48 7.63
CA GLY A 196 7.18 1.43 8.43
C GLY A 196 8.50 0.85 8.95
N THR A 197 9.49 1.71 9.14
CA THR A 197 10.86 1.28 9.50
C THR A 197 10.90 0.57 10.86
N ALA A 198 10.10 1.04 11.83
CA ALA A 198 9.97 0.42 13.14
C ALA A 198 9.37 -0.99 13.06
N VAL A 199 8.28 -1.16 12.30
CA VAL A 199 7.61 -2.47 12.10
C VAL A 199 8.53 -3.46 11.40
N ARG A 200 9.24 -3.02 10.34
CA ARG A 200 10.21 -3.87 9.63
C ARG A 200 11.36 -4.30 10.54
N ARG A 201 11.83 -3.40 11.43
CA ARG A 201 12.90 -3.68 12.39
C ARG A 201 12.45 -4.70 13.44
N GLU A 202 11.27 -4.53 14.03
CA GLU A 202 10.71 -5.49 14.99
C GLU A 202 10.51 -6.87 14.35
N LEU A 203 10.00 -6.92 13.12
CA LEU A 203 9.86 -8.15 12.38
C LEU A 203 11.22 -8.83 12.11
N ALA A 204 12.24 -8.07 11.76
CA ALA A 204 13.58 -8.62 11.51
C ALA A 204 14.25 -9.15 12.79
N GLN A 205 14.00 -8.52 13.94
CA GLN A 205 14.62 -8.89 15.21
C GLN A 205 13.90 -10.02 15.94
N ARG A 206 12.55 -9.96 16.01
CA ARG A 206 11.72 -10.89 16.80
C ARG A 206 11.02 -11.94 15.95
N GLY A 207 10.94 -11.73 14.63
CA GLY A 207 10.33 -12.67 13.69
C GLY A 207 8.90 -13.05 14.07
N TRP A 208 8.67 -14.35 14.23
CA TRP A 208 7.37 -14.91 14.60
C TRP A 208 6.83 -14.41 15.94
N GLY A 209 7.70 -14.11 16.91
CA GLY A 209 7.28 -13.61 18.22
C GLY A 209 6.52 -12.29 18.10
N PHE A 210 6.99 -11.38 17.24
CA PHE A 210 6.29 -10.13 16.95
C PHE A 210 4.98 -10.35 16.19
N LEU A 211 4.97 -11.25 15.20
CA LEU A 211 3.76 -11.56 14.44
C LEU A 211 2.65 -12.12 15.34
N ARG A 212 2.99 -13.04 16.26
CA ARG A 212 2.03 -13.56 17.23
C ARG A 212 1.44 -12.44 18.08
N ASP A 213 2.27 -11.58 18.64
CA ASP A 213 1.81 -10.48 19.48
C ASP A 213 0.94 -9.47 18.70
N ALA A 214 1.24 -9.25 17.41
CA ALA A 214 0.44 -8.42 16.52
C ALA A 214 -0.90 -9.07 16.12
N PHE A 215 -0.98 -10.40 16.05
CA PHE A 215 -2.24 -11.11 15.81
C PHE A 215 -3.11 -11.17 17.06
N ASP A 216 -2.49 -11.28 18.23
CA ASP A 216 -3.18 -11.35 19.52
C ASP A 216 -3.71 -9.97 19.95
N SER A 217 -2.99 -8.89 19.62
CA SER A 217 -3.42 -7.51 19.90
C SER A 217 -3.15 -6.55 18.73
N PRO A 218 -4.19 -5.85 18.22
CA PRO A 218 -4.03 -4.85 17.17
C PRO A 218 -3.23 -3.62 17.64
N ASP A 219 -3.25 -3.31 18.94
CA ASP A 219 -2.56 -2.16 19.55
C ASP A 219 -1.03 -2.26 19.42
N THR A 220 -0.52 -3.49 19.29
CA THR A 220 0.91 -3.77 19.11
C THR A 220 1.45 -3.04 17.88
N LEU A 221 0.70 -3.04 16.76
CA LEU A 221 1.14 -2.38 15.53
C LEU A 221 1.09 -0.85 15.64
N GLU A 222 0.07 -0.29 16.30
CA GLU A 222 -0.04 1.16 16.51
C GLU A 222 1.07 1.68 17.41
N THR A 223 1.39 0.93 18.47
CA THR A 223 2.47 1.25 19.42
C THR A 223 3.83 1.21 18.73
N VAL A 224 4.14 0.11 18.01
CA VAL A 224 5.43 -0.06 17.34
C VAL A 224 5.62 0.94 16.20
N SER A 225 4.57 1.21 15.42
CA SER A 225 4.65 2.18 14.32
C SER A 225 4.70 3.63 14.79
N GLY A 226 4.34 3.90 16.05
CA GLY A 226 4.21 5.27 16.58
C GLY A 226 3.01 6.03 15.98
N LEU A 227 2.04 5.30 15.42
CA LEU A 227 0.82 5.86 14.84
C LEU A 227 -0.14 6.36 15.94
N GLY A 228 -0.21 5.65 17.08
CA GLY A 228 -1.05 6.05 18.21
C GLY A 228 -0.66 7.44 18.76
N GLU A 229 0.63 7.73 18.90
CA GLU A 229 1.13 9.05 19.32
C GLU A 229 0.74 10.16 18.32
N LEU A 230 0.74 9.84 17.02
CA LEU A 230 0.40 10.80 15.98
C LEU A 230 -1.10 11.13 15.99
N GLN A 231 -1.96 10.12 16.20
CA GLN A 231 -3.40 10.32 16.34
C GLN A 231 -3.74 11.18 17.57
N VAL A 232 -3.09 10.94 18.72
CA VAL A 232 -3.27 11.76 19.92
C VAL A 232 -2.85 13.21 19.65
N SER A 233 -1.67 13.42 19.05
CA SER A 233 -1.20 14.78 18.72
C SER A 233 -2.11 15.52 17.72
N ALA A 234 -2.72 14.80 16.78
CA ALA A 234 -3.65 15.40 15.82
C ALA A 234 -4.97 15.81 16.49
N ASN A 235 -5.50 14.98 17.38
CA ASN A 235 -6.71 15.29 18.15
C ASN A 235 -6.49 16.48 19.10
N ASP A 236 -5.29 16.60 19.69
CA ASP A 236 -4.95 17.77 20.52
C ASP A 236 -4.92 19.06 19.69
N ILE A 237 -4.43 19.02 18.45
CA ILE A 237 -4.42 20.20 17.55
C ILE A 237 -5.84 20.58 17.11
N ASP A 238 -6.69 19.61 16.74
CA ASP A 238 -8.10 19.86 16.41
C ASP A 238 -8.83 20.52 17.58
N LEU A 239 -8.60 20.05 18.82
CA LEU A 239 -9.21 20.64 20.02
C LEU A 239 -8.80 22.11 20.26
N TRP A 240 -7.62 22.52 19.80
CA TRP A 240 -7.15 23.90 19.96
C TRP A 240 -7.74 24.82 18.88
N GLU A 241 -7.94 24.35 17.65
CA GLU A 241 -8.59 25.13 16.58
C GLU A 241 -10.07 25.43 16.88
N TYR A 242 -10.76 24.61 17.67
CA TYR A 242 -12.15 24.86 18.10
C TYR A 242 -12.28 25.75 19.35
N SER A 243 -11.19 26.10 20.04
CA SER A 243 -11.26 26.85 21.30
C SER A 243 -11.22 28.38 21.14
N ASP A 244 -11.01 28.92 19.94
CA ASP A 244 -10.77 30.35 19.71
C ASP A 244 -12.02 31.18 19.33
N ASN A 245 -13.25 30.65 19.44
CA ASN A 245 -14.46 31.38 19.03
C ASN A 245 -15.58 31.56 20.08
N GLU A 246 -15.27 31.67 21.37
CA GLU A 246 -16.20 32.28 22.34
C GLU A 246 -15.51 33.32 23.23
N SER A 247 -15.59 34.60 22.84
CA SER A 247 -15.55 35.74 23.75
C SER A 247 -16.04 37.03 23.07
N VAL A 248 -17.35 37.13 22.85
CA VAL A 248 -18.02 38.45 22.83
C VAL A 248 -18.99 38.46 24.01
N LYS A 249 -18.49 38.86 25.18
CA LYS A 249 -19.31 39.13 26.34
C LYS A 249 -20.13 40.39 26.08
N SER A 250 -21.44 40.22 26.09
CA SER A 250 -22.47 41.24 26.26
C SER A 250 -22.09 42.22 27.38
N MET A 251 -22.03 43.51 27.07
CA MET A 251 -22.10 44.59 28.07
C MET A 251 -23.46 45.28 27.92
N ASP A 252 -24.17 45.27 29.04
CA ASP A 252 -25.49 45.84 29.25
C ASP A 252 -25.55 47.33 28.92
N THR A 253 -26.56 47.73 28.14
CA THR A 253 -26.95 49.13 28.00
C THR A 253 -27.73 49.56 29.24
N VAL A 254 -27.08 50.27 30.16
CA VAL A 254 -27.75 51.10 31.16
C VAL A 254 -28.03 52.46 30.53
N ALA A 255 -29.30 52.85 30.56
CA ALA A 255 -29.82 54.13 30.08
C ALA A 255 -29.34 55.31 30.96
N GLU A 256 -29.11 56.46 30.33
CA GLU A 256 -29.12 57.76 31.00
C GLU A 256 -30.02 58.76 30.22
N PRO A 257 -30.57 59.78 30.91
CA PRO A 257 -31.82 60.43 30.54
C PRO A 257 -31.64 61.75 29.77
N SER A 258 -32.67 62.08 29.00
CA SER A 258 -33.08 63.46 28.69
C SER A 258 -34.57 63.47 28.35
#